data_AF-A0A6P6N4I4-F1
#
_entry.id   AF-A0A6P6N4I4-F1
#
_cell.length_a   1.000
_cell.length_b   1.000
_cell.length_c   1.000
_cell.angle_alpha   90.00
_cell.angle_beta   90.00
_cell.angle_gamma   90.00
#
_symmetry.space_group_name_H-M   'P 1'
#
loop_
_entity.id
_entity.type
_entity.pdbx_description
1 polymer ?
#
loop_
_entity_poly.entity_id
_entity_poly.type
_entity_poly.pdbx_seq_one_letter_code
_entity_poly.pdbx_strand_id
1 'polypeptide(L)'
;MASIKPYQFEPESDPENFDEDDGAFPVQERLLNDVSEWCTCNNCAKMPTEEENICCKEIQKVVKRMMEVPDPPKCMVEHPGFEPNCLNPYTLQNINNIYRADYGPVRRRNEEERFRYLAFRSFVSWCWGYLGRSVRVVIPSCVVNRIRLQFPDPAGQYVGFRPPLD
;
A
#
# COMPACT_ATOMS: atom_id res chain seq x y z
N MET A 1 -9.19 -42.65 20.88
CA MET A 1 -8.43 -41.93 19.84
C MET A 1 -8.98 -40.52 19.79
N ALA A 2 -8.29 -39.56 20.40
CA ALA A 2 -8.73 -38.17 20.41
C ALA A 2 -8.44 -37.55 19.04
N SER A 3 -9.50 -37.12 18.34
CA SER A 3 -9.39 -36.41 17.06
C SER A 3 -8.87 -35.00 17.33
N ILE A 4 -7.65 -34.69 16.87
CA ILE A 4 -7.08 -33.36 16.93
C ILE A 4 -7.78 -32.53 15.85
N LYS A 5 -8.53 -31.49 16.25
CA LYS A 5 -9.14 -30.52 15.32
C LYS A 5 -8.07 -29.50 14.89
N PRO A 6 -7.78 -29.36 13.59
CA PRO A 6 -6.88 -28.31 13.10
C PRO A 6 -7.55 -26.93 13.20
N TYR A 7 -6.81 -25.89 13.62
CA TYR A 7 -7.18 -24.46 13.64
C TYR A 7 -8.33 -24.06 14.58
N GLN A 8 -8.04 -23.93 15.88
CA GLN A 8 -8.97 -23.37 16.87
C GLN A 8 -8.61 -21.94 17.32
N PHE A 9 -7.76 -21.25 16.56
CA PHE A 9 -7.43 -19.84 16.80
C PHE A 9 -7.50 -19.10 15.48
N GLU A 10 -8.65 -18.52 15.18
CA GLU A 10 -8.70 -17.32 14.36
C GLU A 10 -8.32 -16.15 15.28
N PRO A 11 -7.24 -15.40 15.00
CA PRO A 11 -6.98 -14.18 15.75
C PRO A 11 -8.13 -13.20 15.47
N GLU A 12 -8.88 -12.87 16.52
CA GLU A 12 -9.94 -11.88 16.46
C GLU A 12 -9.33 -10.52 16.07
N SER A 13 -9.95 -9.86 15.09
CA SER A 13 -9.58 -8.51 14.71
C SER A 13 -9.93 -7.56 15.86
N ASP A 14 -8.93 -6.96 16.49
CA ASP A 14 -9.12 -5.90 17.47
C ASP A 14 -9.78 -4.68 16.79
N PRO A 15 -11.03 -4.31 17.14
CA PRO A 15 -11.79 -3.29 16.42
C PRO A 15 -11.37 -1.85 16.75
N GLU A 16 -10.41 -1.65 17.64
CA GLU A 16 -10.04 -0.33 18.13
C GLU A 16 -8.80 0.24 17.41
N ASN A 17 -9.02 0.91 16.28
CA ASN A 17 -8.22 2.06 15.82
C ASN A 17 -8.87 2.71 14.58
N PHE A 18 -10.10 3.21 14.77
CA PHE A 18 -10.68 4.18 13.83
C PHE A 18 -10.11 5.57 14.15
N ASP A 19 -8.90 5.85 13.66
CA ASP A 19 -8.47 7.25 13.62
C ASP A 19 -9.13 7.91 12.40
N GLU A 20 -10.08 8.79 12.66
CA GLU A 20 -10.54 9.80 11.70
C GLU A 20 -9.39 10.81 11.50
N ASP A 21 -8.63 10.65 10.42
CA ASP A 21 -7.64 11.64 9.98
C ASP A 21 -8.11 12.21 8.63
N ASP A 22 -8.89 13.29 8.72
CA ASP A 22 -9.28 14.13 7.57
C ASP A 22 -8.18 15.20 7.37
N GLY A 23 -7.01 14.73 6.95
CA GLY A 23 -5.88 15.58 6.61
C GLY A 23 -6.01 16.11 5.19
N ALA A 24 -6.78 17.18 4.99
CA ALA A 24 -6.75 17.94 3.74
C ALA A 24 -5.34 18.50 3.52
N PHE A 25 -4.58 17.89 2.60
CA PHE A 25 -3.25 18.38 2.23
C PHE A 25 -3.40 19.68 1.41
N PRO A 26 -2.62 20.74 1.70
CA PRO A 26 -2.55 21.90 0.83
C PRO A 26 -2.11 21.45 -0.57
N VAL A 27 -2.84 21.89 -1.59
CA VAL A 27 -2.51 21.64 -3.00
C VAL A 27 -1.26 22.46 -3.33
N GLN A 28 -0.08 21.91 -3.05
CA GLN A 28 1.16 22.36 -3.68
C GLN A 28 1.16 21.88 -5.14
N GLU A 29 1.64 22.69 -6.09
CA GLU A 29 1.79 22.30 -7.50
C GLU A 29 3.01 21.37 -7.73
N ARG A 30 3.16 20.27 -6.99
CA ARG A 30 4.32 19.37 -7.08
C ARG A 30 4.39 18.63 -8.42
N LEU A 31 3.31 18.61 -9.19
CA LEU A 31 3.31 18.12 -10.57
C LEU A 31 4.27 18.92 -11.45
N LEU A 32 4.57 20.19 -11.14
CA LEU A 32 5.55 20.98 -11.89
C LEU A 32 6.95 20.91 -11.29
N ASN A 33 7.07 20.72 -9.99
CA ASN A 33 8.35 20.72 -9.27
C ASN A 33 9.20 19.47 -9.57
N ASP A 34 10.50 19.58 -9.28
CA ASP A 34 11.41 18.44 -9.26
C ASP A 34 11.16 17.57 -8.01
N VAL A 35 11.41 16.26 -8.12
CA VAL A 35 11.22 15.32 -7.00
C VAL A 35 12.08 15.69 -5.80
N SER A 36 13.27 16.27 -6.01
CA SER A 36 14.16 16.70 -4.93
C SER A 36 13.61 17.84 -4.09
N GLU A 37 12.60 18.58 -4.56
CA GLU A 37 12.01 19.71 -3.83
C GLU A 37 11.04 19.27 -2.72
N TRP A 38 10.47 18.07 -2.83
CA TRP A 38 9.48 17.55 -1.86
C TRP A 38 9.86 16.18 -1.29
N CYS A 39 10.69 15.39 -1.99
CA CYS A 39 11.12 14.09 -1.49
C CYS A 39 12.22 14.22 -0.44
N THR A 40 11.99 13.62 0.72
CA THR A 40 12.97 13.55 1.82
C THR A 40 13.42 12.12 2.14
N CYS A 41 12.97 11.13 1.36
CA CYS A 41 13.32 9.70 1.51
C CYS A 41 14.23 9.17 0.39
N ASN A 42 14.55 10.00 -0.61
CA ASN A 42 15.43 9.71 -1.77
C ASN A 42 15.00 8.58 -2.71
N ASN A 43 13.79 8.02 -2.53
CA ASN A 43 13.28 6.90 -3.32
C ASN A 43 11.99 7.24 -4.10
N CYS A 44 11.48 8.47 -3.99
CA CYS A 44 10.30 8.88 -4.74
C CYS A 44 10.62 9.12 -6.22
N ALA A 45 9.59 9.05 -7.05
CA ALA A 45 9.60 9.42 -8.47
C ALA A 45 8.41 10.31 -8.79
N LYS A 46 8.44 10.99 -9.94
CA LYS A 46 7.32 11.82 -10.38
C LYS A 46 6.12 10.94 -10.75
N MET A 47 4.95 11.29 -10.24
CA MET A 47 3.71 10.56 -10.44
C MET A 47 2.74 11.34 -11.36
N PRO A 48 1.79 10.64 -12.02
CA PRO A 48 0.90 11.28 -12.99
C PRO A 48 -0.08 12.30 -12.38
N THR A 49 -0.46 12.14 -11.11
CA THR A 49 -1.38 13.07 -10.42
C THR A 49 -0.68 13.81 -9.29
N GLU A 50 -1.22 14.97 -8.92
CA GLU A 50 -0.69 15.82 -7.85
C GLU A 50 -0.72 15.09 -6.50
N GLU A 51 -1.83 14.42 -6.21
CA GLU A 51 -2.04 13.70 -4.97
C GLU A 51 -0.98 12.61 -4.78
N GLU A 52 -0.58 11.92 -5.86
CA GLU A 52 0.43 10.85 -5.81
C GLU A 52 1.86 11.36 -5.58
N ASN A 53 2.14 12.67 -5.73
CA ASN A 53 3.46 13.28 -5.50
C ASN A 53 3.70 13.56 -4.00
N ILE A 54 3.54 12.52 -3.18
CA ILE A 54 3.71 12.56 -1.72
C ILE A 54 4.80 11.59 -1.25
N CYS A 55 5.68 12.07 -0.36
CA CYS A 55 6.75 11.30 0.25
C CYS A 55 6.20 10.42 1.39
N CYS A 56 6.80 9.24 1.60
CA CYS A 56 6.39 8.35 2.70
C CYS A 56 6.56 8.96 4.10
N LYS A 57 7.42 9.97 4.23
CA LYS A 57 7.62 10.71 5.48
C LYS A 57 6.55 11.76 5.77
N GLU A 58 5.66 12.03 4.82
CA GLU A 58 4.58 13.01 4.97
C GLU A 58 3.28 12.36 5.44
N ILE A 59 3.17 11.02 5.35
CA ILE A 59 1.99 10.28 5.77
C ILE A 59 2.21 9.69 7.17
N GLN A 60 1.50 10.20 8.17
CA GLN A 60 1.69 9.82 9.58
C GLN A 60 1.52 8.32 9.83
N LYS A 61 0.53 7.69 9.20
CA LYS A 61 0.31 6.23 9.29
C LYS A 61 1.50 5.42 8.75
N VAL A 62 2.17 5.91 7.71
CA VAL A 62 3.36 5.27 7.14
C VAL A 62 4.58 5.52 8.03
N VAL A 63 4.75 6.74 8.52
CA VAL A 63 5.81 7.08 9.49
C VAL A 63 5.70 6.22 10.75
N LYS A 64 4.49 6.02 11.29
CA LYS A 64 4.25 5.14 12.44
C LYS A 64 4.80 3.74 12.20
N ARG A 65 4.51 3.12 11.05
CA ARG A 65 5.07 1.81 10.68
C ARG A 65 6.59 1.83 10.57
N MET A 66 7.17 2.88 9.99
CA MET A 66 8.63 3.01 9.90
C MET A 66 9.31 3.07 11.27
N MET A 67 8.62 3.57 12.30
CA MET A 67 9.14 3.68 13.67
C MET A 67 8.91 2.43 14.53
N GLU A 68 8.22 1.40 14.02
CA GLU A 68 7.94 0.15 14.77
C GLU A 68 9.16 -0.80 14.84
N VAL A 69 10.31 -0.40 14.29
CA VAL A 69 11.55 -1.18 14.29
C VAL A 69 12.67 -0.46 15.06
N PRO A 70 13.62 -1.20 15.67
CA PRO A 70 14.69 -0.60 16.47
C PRO A 70 15.59 0.39 15.73
N ASP A 71 15.80 0.18 14.43
CA ASP A 71 16.54 1.07 13.53
C ASP A 71 15.61 1.54 12.40
N PRO A 72 14.92 2.68 12.58
CA PRO A 72 13.96 3.19 11.61
C PRO A 72 14.63 3.51 10.26
N PRO A 73 14.12 2.97 9.14
CA PRO A 73 14.70 3.22 7.82
C PRO A 73 14.48 4.67 7.37
N LYS A 74 15.27 5.11 6.38
CA LYS A 74 15.06 6.44 5.76
C LYS A 74 13.88 6.43 4.80
N CYS A 75 13.52 5.28 4.24
CA CYS A 75 12.36 5.15 3.37
C CYS A 75 11.51 3.93 3.75
N MET A 76 10.20 4.02 3.55
CA MET A 76 9.28 2.91 3.78
C MET A 76 9.64 1.65 2.97
N VAL A 77 10.21 1.81 1.77
CA VAL A 77 10.60 0.67 0.92
C VAL A 77 11.82 -0.09 1.44
N GLU A 78 12.56 0.50 2.39
CA GLU A 78 13.70 -0.11 3.08
C GLU A 78 13.27 -0.81 4.38
N HIS A 79 12.02 -0.63 4.80
CA HIS A 79 11.51 -1.29 6.01
C HIS A 79 11.55 -2.82 5.84
N PRO A 80 12.03 -3.60 6.83
CA PRO A 80 12.16 -5.05 6.70
C PRO A 80 10.81 -5.75 6.44
N GLY A 81 9.72 -5.17 6.92
CA GLY A 81 8.36 -5.63 6.62
C GLY A 81 7.85 -5.31 5.21
N PHE A 82 8.53 -4.48 4.41
CA PHE A 82 8.00 -4.05 3.11
C PHE A 82 7.96 -5.18 2.08
N GLU A 83 9.06 -5.92 1.92
CA GLU A 83 9.13 -7.08 1.02
C GLU A 83 8.06 -8.14 1.35
N PRO A 84 7.99 -8.67 2.59
CA PRO A 84 7.07 -9.75 2.89
C PRO A 84 5.61 -9.31 2.78
N ASN A 85 5.28 -8.05 3.03
CA ASN A 85 3.91 -7.55 2.93
C ASN A 85 3.51 -7.16 1.50
N CYS A 86 4.43 -6.64 0.68
CA CYS A 86 4.07 -5.98 -0.58
C CYS A 86 4.70 -6.59 -1.83
N LEU A 87 5.86 -7.24 -1.73
CA LEU A 87 6.64 -7.68 -2.90
C LEU A 87 6.75 -9.20 -3.01
N ASN A 88 6.58 -9.94 -1.92
CA ASN A 88 6.70 -11.38 -1.91
C ASN A 88 5.55 -12.05 -2.69
N PRO A 89 5.83 -12.76 -3.81
CA PRO A 89 4.78 -13.37 -4.62
C PRO A 89 3.94 -14.40 -3.86
N TYR A 90 4.54 -15.15 -2.93
CA TYR A 90 3.83 -16.16 -2.15
C TYR A 90 2.87 -15.52 -1.15
N THR A 91 3.27 -14.42 -0.52
CA THR A 91 2.34 -13.62 0.31
C THR A 91 1.19 -13.09 -0.55
N LEU A 92 1.48 -12.54 -1.74
CA LEU A 92 0.44 -12.00 -2.62
C LEU A 92 -0.51 -13.09 -3.15
N GLN A 93 -0.02 -14.31 -3.39
CA GLN A 93 -0.87 -15.46 -3.71
C GLN A 93 -1.81 -15.79 -2.53
N ASN A 94 -1.31 -15.75 -1.30
CA ASN A 94 -2.14 -15.99 -0.11
C ASN A 94 -3.20 -14.88 0.05
N ILE A 95 -2.79 -13.61 -0.06
CA ILE A 95 -3.71 -12.45 -0.02
C ILE A 95 -4.77 -12.56 -1.13
N ASN A 96 -4.40 -13.04 -2.33
CA ASN A 96 -5.37 -13.29 -3.40
C ASN A 96 -6.40 -14.34 -3.01
N ASN A 97 -6.01 -15.42 -2.34
CA ASN A 97 -6.94 -16.47 -1.90
C ASN A 97 -7.93 -15.95 -0.85
N ILE A 98 -7.44 -15.18 0.12
CA ILE A 98 -8.28 -14.53 1.14
C ILE A 98 -9.25 -13.55 0.46
N TYR A 99 -8.73 -12.66 -0.39
CA TYR A 99 -9.56 -11.70 -1.13
C TYR A 99 -10.64 -12.40 -1.97
N ARG A 100 -10.32 -13.54 -2.57
CA ARG A 100 -11.27 -14.34 -3.35
C ARG A 100 -12.40 -14.91 -2.51
N ALA A 101 -12.13 -15.30 -1.28
CA ALA A 101 -13.15 -15.79 -0.36
C ALA A 101 -14.14 -14.66 0.02
N ASP A 102 -13.61 -13.46 0.31
CA ASP A 102 -14.42 -12.36 0.83
C ASP A 102 -15.16 -11.56 -0.27
N TYR A 103 -14.52 -11.38 -1.43
CA TYR A 103 -14.97 -10.45 -2.48
C TYR A 103 -15.14 -11.11 -3.86
N GLY A 104 -14.75 -12.37 -4.00
CA GLY A 104 -14.72 -13.07 -5.29
C GLY A 104 -13.45 -12.80 -6.13
N PRO A 105 -13.40 -13.30 -7.38
CA PRO A 105 -12.19 -13.30 -8.18
C PRO A 105 -11.69 -11.89 -8.54
N VAL A 106 -10.39 -11.64 -8.33
CA VAL A 106 -9.70 -10.44 -8.81
C VAL A 106 -9.60 -10.47 -10.34
N ARG A 107 -10.42 -9.65 -11.01
CA ARG A 107 -10.42 -9.52 -12.48
C ARG A 107 -9.38 -8.48 -12.91
N ARG A 108 -8.21 -8.95 -13.36
CA ARG A 108 -7.09 -8.18 -13.92
C ARG A 108 -6.56 -8.88 -15.17
N ARG A 109 -5.88 -8.15 -16.06
CA ARG A 109 -5.52 -8.66 -17.40
C ARG A 109 -4.48 -9.77 -17.32
N ASN A 110 -3.50 -9.64 -16.43
CA ASN A 110 -2.42 -10.60 -16.22
C ASN A 110 -2.07 -10.75 -14.73
N GLU A 111 -1.10 -11.62 -14.43
CA GLU A 111 -0.67 -11.91 -13.07
C GLU A 111 0.04 -10.72 -12.42
N GLU A 112 0.87 -10.00 -13.17
CA GLU A 112 1.63 -8.84 -12.71
C GLU A 112 0.70 -7.70 -12.28
N GLU A 113 -0.35 -7.43 -13.06
CA GLU A 113 -1.38 -6.44 -12.72
C GLU A 113 -2.18 -6.87 -11.48
N ARG A 114 -2.44 -8.17 -11.33
CA ARG A 114 -3.08 -8.73 -10.12
C ARG A 114 -2.19 -8.55 -8.90
N PHE A 115 -0.92 -8.92 -8.97
CA PHE A 115 0.04 -8.75 -7.88
C PHE A 115 0.25 -7.29 -7.53
N ARG A 116 0.37 -6.40 -8.52
CA ARG A 116 0.46 -4.95 -8.29
C ARG A 116 -0.76 -4.42 -7.53
N TYR A 117 -1.96 -4.80 -7.95
CA TYR A 117 -3.20 -4.42 -7.28
C TYR A 117 -3.25 -4.94 -5.83
N LEU A 118 -2.88 -6.19 -5.60
CA LEU A 118 -2.86 -6.79 -4.27
C LEU A 118 -1.76 -6.19 -3.39
N ALA A 119 -0.60 -5.85 -3.94
CA ALA A 119 0.49 -5.19 -3.25
C ALA A 119 0.07 -3.81 -2.74
N PHE A 120 -0.60 -3.00 -3.58
CA PHE A 120 -1.17 -1.72 -3.16
C PHE A 120 -2.19 -1.89 -2.03
N ARG A 121 -3.08 -2.87 -2.15
CA ARG A 121 -4.07 -3.15 -1.10
C ARG A 121 -3.42 -3.64 0.20
N SER A 122 -2.42 -4.50 0.09
CA SER A 122 -1.67 -5.02 1.23
C SER A 122 -0.97 -3.89 1.97
N PHE A 123 -0.28 -3.01 1.25
CA PHE A 123 0.36 -1.82 1.82
C PHE A 123 -0.64 -0.92 2.56
N VAL A 124 -1.78 -0.64 1.92
CA VAL A 124 -2.84 0.17 2.54
C VAL A 124 -3.39 -0.52 3.80
N SER A 125 -3.68 -1.82 3.72
CA SER A 125 -4.15 -2.59 4.87
C SER A 125 -3.13 -2.61 6.01
N TRP A 126 -1.85 -2.64 5.70
CA TRP A 126 -0.79 -2.66 6.70
C TRP A 126 -0.67 -1.31 7.42
N CYS A 127 -0.69 -0.18 6.71
CA CYS A 127 -0.54 1.13 7.34
C CYS A 127 -1.83 1.69 7.96
N TRP A 128 -2.99 1.45 7.34
CA TRP A 128 -4.29 2.01 7.78
C TRP A 128 -5.23 1.01 8.43
N GLY A 129 -4.96 -0.29 8.33
CA GLY A 129 -5.91 -1.31 8.77
C GLY A 129 -7.07 -1.46 7.79
N TYR A 130 -8.26 -1.78 8.31
CA TYR A 130 -9.46 -1.94 7.50
C TYR A 130 -10.02 -0.57 7.07
N LEU A 131 -10.14 -0.37 5.76
CA LEU A 131 -10.80 0.80 5.17
C LEU A 131 -12.12 0.39 4.52
N GLY A 132 -13.17 1.17 4.76
CA GLY A 132 -14.47 0.98 4.12
C GLY A 132 -14.42 1.16 2.58
N ARG A 133 -15.43 0.66 1.88
CA ARG A 133 -15.47 0.63 0.39
C ARG A 133 -15.33 1.99 -0.28
N SER A 134 -15.74 3.06 0.39
CA SER A 134 -15.71 4.43 -0.13
C SER A 134 -14.46 5.22 0.26
N VAL A 135 -13.65 4.70 1.18
CA VAL A 135 -12.41 5.39 1.59
C VAL A 135 -11.30 5.03 0.62
N ARG A 136 -10.63 6.06 0.10
CA ARG A 136 -9.43 5.94 -0.73
C ARG A 136 -8.33 6.76 -0.08
N VAL A 137 -7.17 6.14 0.07
CA VAL A 137 -5.98 6.81 0.59
C VAL A 137 -4.90 6.79 -0.47
N VAL A 138 -4.06 7.82 -0.46
CA VAL A 138 -2.93 7.93 -1.37
C VAL A 138 -1.77 7.08 -0.84
N ILE A 139 -1.12 6.35 -1.75
CA ILE A 139 0.10 5.58 -1.45
C ILE A 139 1.32 6.46 -1.80
N PRO A 140 2.36 6.52 -0.96
CA PRO A 140 3.56 7.30 -1.25
C PRO A 140 4.22 6.94 -2.58
N SER A 141 4.75 7.94 -3.26
CA SER A 141 5.40 7.78 -4.57
C SER A 141 6.50 6.71 -4.55
N CYS A 142 7.36 6.68 -3.53
CA CYS A 142 8.42 5.66 -3.41
C CYS A 142 7.88 4.23 -3.37
N VAL A 143 6.74 4.02 -2.70
CA VAL A 143 6.09 2.71 -2.59
C VAL A 143 5.48 2.32 -3.94
N VAL A 144 4.76 3.25 -4.59
CA VAL A 144 4.17 2.98 -5.91
C VAL A 144 5.25 2.65 -6.93
N ASN A 145 6.33 3.44 -6.96
CA ASN A 145 7.47 3.23 -7.82
C ASN A 145 8.10 1.85 -7.59
N ARG A 146 8.38 1.47 -6.33
CA ARG A 146 9.02 0.19 -6.00
C ARG A 146 8.14 -1.02 -6.36
N ILE A 147 6.83 -0.93 -6.17
CA ILE A 147 5.88 -1.99 -6.54
C ILE A 147 5.77 -2.09 -8.08
N ARG A 148 5.73 -0.97 -8.81
CA ARG A 148 5.72 -0.99 -10.29
C ARG A 148 7.00 -1.59 -10.86
N LEU A 149 8.16 -1.34 -10.24
CA LEU A 149 9.41 -2.00 -10.60
C LEU A 149 9.39 -3.51 -10.36
N GLN A 150 8.72 -3.97 -9.30
CA GLN A 150 8.59 -5.39 -8.99
C GLN A 150 7.60 -6.11 -9.94
N PHE A 151 6.49 -5.45 -10.26
CA PHE A 151 5.40 -5.99 -11.07
C PHE A 151 5.09 -5.04 -12.24
N PRO A 152 5.96 -5.00 -13.27
CA PRO A 152 5.86 -4.02 -14.35
C PRO A 152 4.61 -4.24 -15.21
N ASP A 153 4.11 -3.17 -15.81
CA ASP A 153 3.24 -3.24 -16.98
C ASP A 153 4.14 -3.15 -18.23
N PRO A 154 4.17 -4.16 -19.13
CA PRO A 154 5.02 -4.12 -20.32
C PRO A 154 4.79 -2.91 -21.23
N ALA A 155 3.57 -2.35 -21.22
CA ALA A 155 3.23 -1.16 -22.00
C ALA A 155 3.49 0.16 -21.25
N GLY A 156 3.90 0.09 -19.97
CA GLY A 156 4.09 1.26 -19.11
C GLY A 156 2.79 2.02 -18.79
N GLN A 157 1.64 1.41 -19.08
CA GLN A 157 0.34 2.05 -18.92
C GLN A 157 -0.18 1.86 -17.50
N TYR A 158 0.03 2.86 -16.65
CA TYR A 158 -0.51 2.89 -15.30
C TYR A 158 -1.64 3.91 -15.20
N VAL A 159 -2.73 3.51 -14.55
CA VAL A 159 -3.74 4.47 -14.07
C VAL A 159 -3.24 5.06 -12.76
N GLY A 160 -3.28 6.39 -12.65
CA GLY A 160 -2.97 7.11 -11.41
C GLY A 160 -4.07 6.97 -10.37
N PHE A 161 -3.93 7.73 -9.28
CA PHE A 161 -4.92 7.78 -8.22
C PHE A 161 -6.29 8.26 -8.76
N ARG A 162 -7.36 7.64 -8.26
CA ARG A 162 -8.74 8.05 -8.56
C ARG A 162 -9.45 8.30 -7.23
N PRO A 163 -10.01 9.50 -7.02
CA PRO A 163 -10.78 9.77 -5.82
C PRO A 163 -12.01 8.85 -5.75
N PRO A 164 -12.62 8.69 -4.56
CA PRO A 164 -13.93 8.06 -4.44
C PRO A 164 -14.92 8.69 -5.42
N LEU A 165 -15.80 7.88 -6.01
CA LEU A 165 -16.93 8.41 -6.77
C LEU A 165 -17.95 8.90 -5.75
N ASP A 166 -18.36 10.17 -5.88
CA ASP A 166 -19.47 10.76 -5.13
C ASP A 166 -20.79 10.00 -5.37
#